data_AF-A0A8T4YV42-F1
#
_entry.id   AF-A0A8T4YV42-F1
#
_cell.length_a   1.000
_cell.length_b   1.000
_cell.length_c   1.000
_cell.angle_alpha   90.00
_cell.angle_beta   90.00
_cell.angle_gamma   90.00
#
_symmetry.space_group_name_H-M   'P 1'
#
loop_
_entity.id
_entity.type
_entity.pdbx_description
1 polymer ?
#
loop_
_entity_poly.entity_id
_entity_poly.type
_entity_poly.pdbx_seq_one_letter_code
_entity_poly.pdbx_strand_id
1 'polypeptide(L)'
;MFSKEFILERIRKIADYQFGRGIGENLFPDDVEIIFSKRTGRIRHIYLNSVLLATLNPVTGLFSLTIEGARRVFSSMSAKRLWVKISSDAVQFVERGGDVFAKHVIDSDDEIRPGEEVIIISDCGEIVAVGRAVLSGTEMRAFKRGVAVKVRRGRSEK
;
A
#
# COMPACT_ATOMS: atom_id res chain seq x y z
N MET A 1 13.24 -0.31 -27.22
CA MET A 1 12.43 -0.90 -26.13
C MET A 1 13.39 -1.16 -24.98
N PHE A 2 13.08 -0.74 -23.75
CA PHE A 2 13.98 -0.98 -22.61
C PHE A 2 14.08 -2.48 -22.32
N SER A 3 15.24 -2.94 -21.83
CA SER A 3 15.42 -4.34 -21.45
C SER A 3 14.53 -4.70 -20.25
N LYS A 4 14.24 -6.00 -20.06
CA LYS A 4 13.43 -6.46 -18.94
C LYS A 4 14.08 -6.09 -17.61
N GLU A 5 15.41 -6.22 -17.54
CA GLU A 5 16.23 -5.92 -16.37
C GLU A 5 16.11 -4.44 -15.98
N PHE A 6 16.20 -3.53 -16.95
CA PHE A 6 16.05 -2.10 -16.70
C PHE A 6 14.65 -1.75 -16.17
N ILE A 7 13.61 -2.37 -16.72
CA ILE A 7 12.23 -2.12 -16.30
C ILE A 7 12.01 -2.63 -14.87
N LEU A 8 12.54 -3.82 -14.56
CA LEU A 8 12.48 -4.41 -13.23
C LEU A 8 13.21 -3.54 -12.21
N GLU A 9 14.44 -3.12 -12.51
CA GLU A 9 15.19 -2.21 -11.64
C GLU A 9 14.41 -0.91 -11.41
N ARG A 10 13.83 -0.33 -12.47
CA ARG A 10 13.03 0.89 -12.36
C ARG A 10 11.84 0.73 -11.41
N ILE A 11 11.06 -0.35 -11.50
CA ILE A 11 9.92 -0.54 -10.58
C ILE A 11 10.38 -0.79 -9.14
N ARG A 12 11.52 -1.47 -8.94
CA ARG A 12 12.13 -1.66 -7.62
C ARG A 12 12.54 -0.32 -7.01
N LYS A 13 13.19 0.56 -7.76
CA LYS A 13 13.59 1.89 -7.27
C LYS A 13 12.42 2.79 -6.94
N ILE A 14 11.32 2.71 -7.69
CA ILE A 14 10.08 3.44 -7.35
C ILE A 14 9.51 2.91 -6.03
N ALA A 15 9.48 1.59 -5.84
CA ALA A 15 9.00 0.99 -4.59
C ALA A 15 9.92 1.32 -3.40
N ASP A 16 11.24 1.31 -3.59
CA ASP A 16 12.20 1.72 -2.56
C ASP A 16 11.99 3.18 -2.15
N TYR A 17 11.74 4.06 -3.13
CA TYR A 17 11.44 5.46 -2.88
C TYR A 17 10.15 5.64 -2.07
N GLN A 18 9.09 4.91 -2.44
CA GLN A 18 7.77 5.08 -1.85
C GLN A 18 7.64 4.41 -0.47
N PHE A 19 8.13 3.18 -0.33
CA PHE A 19 7.87 2.34 0.85
C PHE A 19 9.10 2.17 1.75
N GLY A 20 10.27 2.62 1.29
CA GLY A 20 11.54 2.50 2.01
C GLY A 20 12.52 1.54 1.35
N ARG A 21 13.80 1.73 1.68
CA ARG A 21 14.92 0.99 1.09
C ARG A 21 14.77 -0.53 1.28
N GLY A 22 14.95 -1.29 0.19
CA GLY A 22 14.94 -2.75 0.19
C GLY A 22 13.56 -3.35 -0.07
N ILE A 23 12.50 -2.54 -0.02
CA ILE A 23 11.14 -2.99 -0.33
C ILE A 23 11.00 -3.33 -1.81
N GLY A 24 11.73 -2.66 -2.71
CA GLY A 24 11.65 -2.92 -4.14
C GLY A 24 11.94 -4.38 -4.49
N GLU A 25 13.07 -4.92 -4.02
CA GLU A 25 13.45 -6.31 -4.27
C GLU A 25 12.50 -7.30 -3.60
N ASN A 26 12.03 -7.00 -2.39
CA ASN A 26 11.09 -7.88 -1.71
C ASN A 26 9.72 -7.89 -2.39
N LEU A 27 9.18 -6.73 -2.74
CA LEU A 27 7.89 -6.59 -3.38
C LEU A 27 7.92 -7.15 -4.80
N PHE A 28 9.00 -6.92 -5.54
CA PHE A 28 9.14 -7.34 -6.94
C PHE A 28 10.37 -8.24 -7.15
N PRO A 29 10.28 -9.57 -6.90
CA PRO A 29 11.33 -10.53 -7.25
C PRO A 29 11.55 -10.66 -8.78
N ASP A 30 12.54 -11.42 -9.22
CA ASP A 30 12.96 -11.46 -10.64
C ASP A 30 11.93 -12.10 -11.59
N ASP A 31 11.03 -12.89 -11.02
CA ASP A 31 9.99 -13.66 -11.70
C ASP A 31 8.64 -12.92 -11.80
N VAL A 32 8.59 -11.63 -11.44
CA VAL A 32 7.36 -10.84 -11.63
C VAL A 32 7.01 -10.66 -13.11
N GLU A 33 5.71 -10.73 -13.37
CA GLU A 33 5.12 -10.40 -14.66
C GLU A 33 4.68 -8.94 -14.68
N ILE A 34 5.17 -8.17 -15.66
CA ILE A 34 4.87 -6.74 -15.79
C ILE A 34 3.94 -6.56 -16.99
N ILE A 35 2.72 -6.13 -16.71
CA ILE A 35 1.70 -5.86 -17.73
C ILE A 35 1.73 -4.38 -18.10
N PHE A 36 1.78 -4.12 -19.40
CA PHE A 36 1.75 -2.79 -19.99
C PHE A 36 0.36 -2.45 -20.51
N SER A 37 0.01 -1.17 -20.42
CA SER A 37 -1.19 -0.62 -21.05
C SER A 37 -1.12 -0.79 -22.57
N LYS A 38 -2.05 -1.55 -23.16
CA LYS A 38 -2.13 -1.74 -24.62
C LYS A 38 -2.22 -0.43 -25.39
N ARG A 39 -2.87 0.60 -24.81
CA ARG A 39 -3.08 1.91 -25.44
C ARG A 39 -1.86 2.82 -25.40
N THR A 40 -1.10 2.80 -24.29
CA THR A 40 -0.07 3.81 -24.02
C THR A 40 1.34 3.24 -23.88
N GLY A 41 1.49 1.91 -23.86
CA GLY A 41 2.78 1.23 -23.63
C GLY A 41 3.37 1.44 -22.24
N ARG A 42 2.65 2.09 -21.32
CA ARG A 42 3.12 2.36 -19.95
C ARG A 42 2.92 1.15 -19.05
N ILE A 43 3.84 0.93 -18.11
CA ILE A 43 3.72 -0.07 -17.05
C ILE A 43 2.42 0.19 -16.28
N ARG A 44 1.66 -0.87 -15.99
CA ARG A 44 0.37 -0.77 -15.31
C ARG A 44 0.25 -1.72 -14.14
N HIS A 45 0.32 -3.02 -14.37
CA HIS A 45 0.10 -4.03 -13.34
C HIS A 45 1.34 -4.90 -13.17
N ILE A 46 1.67 -5.24 -11.93
CA ILE A 46 2.79 -6.12 -11.60
C ILE A 46 2.23 -7.31 -10.84
N TYR A 47 2.42 -8.49 -11.41
CA TYR A 47 1.94 -9.76 -10.89
C TYR A 47 3.10 -10.64 -10.44
N LEU A 48 2.83 -11.51 -9.48
CA LEU A 48 3.69 -12.63 -9.12
C LEU A 48 2.82 -13.86 -8.99
N ASN A 49 3.15 -14.94 -9.71
CA ASN A 49 2.35 -16.18 -9.71
C ASN A 49 0.85 -15.92 -9.97
N SER A 50 0.56 -15.06 -10.97
CA SER A 50 -0.80 -14.63 -11.35
C SER A 50 -1.57 -13.82 -10.29
N VAL A 51 -0.94 -13.47 -9.17
CA VAL A 51 -1.51 -12.61 -8.12
C VAL A 51 -1.03 -11.17 -8.34
N LEU A 52 -1.97 -10.22 -8.42
CA LEU A 52 -1.64 -8.80 -8.56
C LEU A 52 -1.00 -8.29 -7.25
N LEU A 53 0.20 -7.74 -7.33
CA LEU A 53 0.88 -7.16 -6.17
C LEU A 53 0.66 -5.65 -6.07
N ALA A 54 0.83 -4.96 -7.20
CA ALA A 54 0.70 -3.51 -7.25
C ALA A 54 0.29 -3.02 -8.63
N THR A 55 -0.33 -1.84 -8.65
CA THR A 55 -0.60 -1.09 -9.87
C THR A 55 0.20 0.20 -9.86
N LEU A 56 0.93 0.48 -10.94
CA LEU A 56 1.65 1.73 -11.12
C LEU A 56 0.69 2.78 -11.69
N ASN A 57 0.53 3.90 -10.98
CA ASN A 57 -0.27 5.01 -11.47
C ASN A 57 0.48 5.74 -12.60
N PRO A 58 -0.11 5.85 -13.81
CA PRO A 58 0.59 6.42 -14.98
C PRO A 58 0.75 7.94 -14.94
N VAL A 59 0.10 8.62 -13.98
CA VAL A 59 0.16 10.08 -13.78
C VAL A 59 1.14 10.40 -12.67
N THR A 60 1.00 9.78 -11.50
CA THR A 60 1.86 10.08 -10.34
C THR A 60 3.17 9.31 -10.35
N GLY A 61 3.25 8.19 -11.09
CA GLY A 61 4.43 7.31 -11.07
C GLY A 61 4.60 6.54 -9.76
N LEU A 62 3.55 6.45 -8.93
CA LEU A 62 3.57 5.76 -7.65
C LEU A 62 2.69 4.51 -7.66
N PHE A 63 2.99 3.59 -6.75
CA PHE A 63 2.27 2.33 -6.59
C PHE A 63 1.04 2.45 -5.72
N SER A 64 0.02 1.71 -6.15
CA SER A 64 -1.14 1.29 -5.38
C SER A 64 -0.98 -0.19 -5.05
N LEU A 65 -0.93 -0.55 -3.78
CA LEU A 65 -0.77 -1.93 -3.33
C LEU A 65 -2.10 -2.67 -3.40
N THR A 66 -2.02 -3.98 -3.60
CA THR A 66 -3.07 -4.93 -3.23
C THR A 66 -2.81 -5.45 -1.81
N ILE A 67 -3.72 -6.27 -1.28
CA ILE A 67 -3.51 -6.94 0.01
C ILE A 67 -2.26 -7.82 -0.01
N GLU A 68 -2.03 -8.56 -1.09
CA GLU A 68 -0.84 -9.42 -1.24
C GLU A 68 0.44 -8.61 -1.41
N GLY A 69 0.37 -7.49 -2.13
CA GLY A 69 1.48 -6.53 -2.17
C GLY A 69 1.81 -5.99 -0.78
N ALA A 70 0.79 -5.58 -0.02
CA ALA A 70 0.96 -5.11 1.35
C ALA A 70 1.53 -6.19 2.28
N ARG A 71 1.13 -7.46 2.14
CA ARG A 71 1.73 -8.57 2.91
C ARG A 71 3.22 -8.68 2.68
N ARG A 72 3.68 -8.57 1.42
CA ARG A 72 5.13 -8.61 1.11
C ARG A 72 5.87 -7.42 1.70
N VAL A 73 5.35 -6.21 1.49
CA VAL A 73 5.92 -4.98 2.08
C VAL A 73 6.01 -5.11 3.60
N PHE A 74 4.93 -5.52 4.26
CA PHE A 74 4.87 -5.61 5.71
C PHE A 74 5.74 -6.74 6.29
N SER A 75 5.86 -7.87 5.60
CA SER A 75 6.68 -9.01 6.06
C SER A 75 8.18 -8.74 5.97
N SER A 76 8.59 -7.87 5.05
CA SER A 76 9.99 -7.49 4.85
C SER A 76 10.40 -6.23 5.59
N MET A 77 9.42 -5.50 6.12
CA MET A 77 9.63 -4.30 6.90
C MET A 77 10.29 -4.65 8.24
N SER A 78 11.62 -4.62 8.25
CA SER A 78 12.36 -4.17 9.44
C SER A 78 12.03 -2.70 9.77
N ALA A 79 11.45 -1.96 8.81
CA ALA A 79 11.16 -0.53 8.86
C ALA A 79 9.67 -0.25 9.10
N LYS A 80 9.40 0.36 10.25
CA LYS A 80 8.10 0.70 10.84
C LYS A 80 7.32 1.79 10.10
N ARG A 81 7.19 1.75 8.77
CA ARG A 81 6.60 2.87 8.00
C ARG A 81 5.24 2.58 7.38
N LEU A 82 4.46 3.62 7.13
CA LEU A 82 3.21 3.62 6.34
C LEU A 82 2.12 2.65 6.85
N TRP A 83 2.13 2.32 8.14
CA TRP A 83 1.09 1.51 8.77
C TRP A 83 0.14 2.37 9.60
N VAL A 84 -1.13 1.98 9.62
CA VAL A 84 -2.17 2.60 10.44
C VAL A 84 -2.87 1.50 11.22
N LYS A 85 -2.79 1.56 12.55
CA LYS A 85 -3.40 0.59 13.46
C LYS A 85 -4.80 1.05 13.86
N ILE A 86 -5.79 0.21 13.64
CA ILE A 86 -7.20 0.50 13.93
C ILE A 86 -7.74 -0.35 15.08
N SER A 87 -8.80 0.14 15.71
CA SER A 87 -9.54 -0.60 16.73
C SER A 87 -10.28 -1.79 16.14
N SER A 88 -10.41 -2.86 16.93
CA SER A 88 -11.09 -4.10 16.54
C SER A 88 -12.54 -3.84 16.09
N ASP A 89 -13.22 -2.85 16.70
CA ASP A 89 -14.57 -2.41 16.31
C ASP A 89 -14.68 -1.95 14.85
N ALA A 90 -13.60 -1.41 14.28
CA ALA A 90 -13.59 -0.90 12.91
C ALA A 90 -13.21 -1.96 11.88
N VAL A 91 -12.57 -3.06 12.30
CA VAL A 91 -11.98 -4.07 11.41
C VAL A 91 -13.01 -4.63 10.42
N GLN A 92 -14.20 -5.02 10.91
CA GLN A 92 -15.24 -5.62 10.06
C GLN A 92 -15.73 -4.67 8.95
N PHE A 93 -15.74 -3.36 9.21
CA PHE A 93 -16.15 -2.37 8.22
C PHE A 93 -15.04 -2.12 7.21
N VAL A 94 -13.81 -1.99 7.71
CA VAL A 94 -12.63 -1.66 6.89
C VAL A 94 -12.22 -2.83 5.99
N GLU A 95 -12.31 -4.07 6.46
CA GLU A 95 -12.00 -5.24 5.64
C GLU A 95 -12.97 -5.45 4.47
N ARG A 96 -14.16 -4.84 4.54
CA ARG A 96 -15.18 -4.83 3.48
C ARG A 96 -15.12 -3.58 2.58
N GLY A 97 -14.09 -2.75 2.74
CA GLY A 97 -13.87 -1.56 1.92
C GLY A 97 -14.34 -0.24 2.54
N GLY A 98 -14.78 -0.23 3.79
CA GLY A 98 -15.14 0.99 4.50
C GLY A 98 -13.92 1.86 4.83
N ASP A 99 -14.07 3.18 4.70
CA ASP A 99 -13.01 4.14 5.06
C ASP A 99 -12.67 4.11 6.56
N VAL A 100 -11.40 4.42 6.89
CA VAL A 100 -10.96 4.53 8.29
C VAL A 100 -11.24 5.94 8.80
N PHE A 101 -12.06 6.05 9.84
CA PHE A 101 -12.28 7.30 10.56
C PHE A 101 -11.23 7.50 11.64
N ALA A 102 -10.80 8.76 11.86
CA ALA A 102 -9.76 9.12 12.82
C ALA A 102 -10.05 8.62 14.25
N LYS A 103 -11.33 8.60 14.66
CA LYS A 103 -11.74 8.06 15.99
C LYS A 103 -11.38 6.59 16.21
N HIS A 104 -11.19 5.82 15.14
CA HIS A 104 -10.86 4.39 15.21
C HIS A 104 -9.36 4.12 15.05
N VAL A 105 -8.55 5.14 14.81
CA VAL A 105 -7.09 4.99 14.77
C VAL A 105 -6.56 4.92 16.20
N ILE A 106 -5.92 3.80 16.53
CA ILE A 106 -5.23 3.60 17.81
C ILE A 106 -3.83 4.20 17.74
N ASP A 107 -3.14 3.94 16.63
CA ASP A 107 -1.75 4.29 16.44
C ASP A 107 -1.43 4.34 14.93
N SER A 108 -0.37 5.04 14.56
CA SER A 108 0.05 5.16 13.17
C SER A 108 1.53 5.54 13.09
N ASP A 109 2.16 5.25 11.95
CA ASP A 109 3.48 5.80 11.64
C ASP A 109 3.42 7.33 11.55
N ASP A 110 4.17 8.02 12.40
CA ASP A 110 4.18 9.49 12.50
C ASP A 110 4.72 10.15 11.23
N GLU A 111 5.52 9.43 10.43
CA GLU A 111 6.09 9.93 9.17
C GLU A 111 5.11 9.84 7.98
N ILE A 112 3.88 9.32 8.18
CA ILE A 112 2.85 9.30 7.14
C ILE A 112 2.48 10.73 6.75
N ARG A 113 2.49 10.98 5.44
CA ARG A 113 2.01 12.23 4.84
C ARG A 113 0.68 12.02 4.12
N PRO A 114 -0.20 13.05 4.10
CA PRO A 114 -1.41 13.02 3.30
C PRO A 114 -1.13 12.67 1.83
N GLY A 115 -1.93 11.77 1.27
CA GLY A 115 -1.81 11.29 -0.09
C GLY A 115 -0.92 10.04 -0.26
N GLU A 116 -0.18 9.64 0.77
CA GLU A 116 0.65 8.44 0.72
C GLU A 116 -0.19 7.15 0.78
N GLU A 117 0.40 6.10 0.23
CA GLU A 117 -0.14 4.75 0.25
C GLU A 117 0.12 4.13 1.63
N VAL A 118 -0.93 3.64 2.29
CA VAL A 118 -0.83 3.10 3.65
C VAL A 118 -1.43 1.71 3.77
N ILE A 119 -0.89 0.94 4.71
CA ILE A 119 -1.34 -0.40 5.08
C ILE A 119 -2.12 -0.28 6.40
N ILE A 120 -3.37 -0.72 6.40
CA ILE A 120 -4.21 -0.71 7.59
C ILE A 120 -4.07 -2.06 8.30
N ILE A 121 -3.71 -2.03 9.57
CA ILE A 121 -3.53 -3.20 10.42
C ILE A 121 -4.49 -3.20 11.61
N SER A 122 -4.87 -4.38 12.07
CA SER A 122 -5.61 -4.54 13.33
C SER A 122 -4.72 -4.29 14.54
N ASP A 123 -5.33 -4.22 15.71
CA ASP A 123 -4.66 -4.25 17.02
C ASP A 123 -3.70 -5.43 17.18
N CYS A 124 -4.07 -6.61 16.66
CA CYS A 124 -3.25 -7.82 16.63
C CYS A 124 -2.14 -7.82 15.56
N GLY A 125 -2.04 -6.76 14.74
CA GLY A 125 -1.01 -6.62 13.71
C GLY A 125 -1.33 -7.35 12.40
N GLU A 126 -2.57 -7.79 12.18
CA GLU A 126 -2.98 -8.39 10.91
C GLU A 126 -3.30 -7.30 9.89
N ILE A 127 -2.93 -7.52 8.62
CA ILE A 127 -3.34 -6.61 7.54
C ILE A 127 -4.85 -6.75 7.31
N VAL A 128 -5.55 -5.61 7.37
CA VAL A 128 -6.99 -5.50 7.19
C VAL A 128 -7.33 -4.93 5.82
N ALA A 129 -6.61 -3.89 5.39
CA ALA A 129 -6.89 -3.17 4.15
C ALA A 129 -5.66 -2.39 3.65
N VAL A 130 -5.80 -1.84 2.45
CA VAL A 130 -4.86 -0.88 1.86
C VAL A 130 -5.60 0.36 1.38
N GLY A 131 -4.96 1.52 1.50
CA GLY A 131 -5.62 2.79 1.18
C GLY A 131 -4.67 3.95 1.00
N ARG A 132 -5.26 5.15 0.96
CA ARG A 132 -4.55 6.42 0.86
C ARG A 132 -4.79 7.25 2.10
N ALA A 133 -3.72 7.72 2.72
CA ALA A 133 -3.80 8.63 3.85
C ALA A 133 -4.50 9.95 3.46
N VAL A 134 -5.43 10.40 4.29
CA VAL A 134 -6.06 11.73 4.20
C VAL A 134 -5.40 12.69 5.19
N LEU A 135 -5.03 12.17 6.36
CA LEU A 135 -4.33 12.89 7.42
C LEU A 135 -2.88 12.44 7.49
N SER A 136 -2.02 13.24 8.10
CA SER A 136 -0.68 12.81 8.52
C SER A 136 -0.75 11.85 9.71
N GLY A 137 0.31 11.09 9.97
CA GLY A 137 0.35 10.14 11.08
C GLY A 137 0.05 10.76 12.44
N THR A 138 0.59 11.95 12.69
CA THR A 138 0.35 12.68 13.95
C THR A 138 -1.11 13.16 14.06
N GLU A 139 -1.69 13.65 12.97
CA GLU A 139 -3.10 14.06 12.92
C GLU A 139 -4.06 12.88 13.10
N MET A 140 -3.75 11.70 12.53
CA MET A 140 -4.57 10.50 12.69
C MET A 140 -4.73 10.10 14.17
N ARG A 141 -3.67 10.28 14.97
CA ARG A 141 -3.68 10.00 16.42
C ARG A 141 -4.43 11.08 17.21
N ALA A 142 -4.25 12.34 16.83
CA ALA A 142 -4.82 13.49 17.54
C ALA A 142 -6.32 13.66 17.28
N PHE A 143 -6.79 13.48 16.04
CA PHE A 143 -8.15 13.76 15.65
C PHE A 143 -9.14 12.68 16.10
N LYS A 144 -10.35 13.11 16.48
CA LYS A 144 -11.46 12.21 16.87
C LYS A 144 -12.64 12.27 15.90
N ARG A 145 -12.50 13.00 14.79
CA ARG A 145 -13.53 13.16 13.75
C ARG A 145 -12.85 13.25 12.38
N GLY A 146 -13.60 12.92 11.34
CA GLY A 146 -13.12 12.92 9.95
C GLY A 146 -12.53 11.59 9.51
N VAL A 147 -12.30 11.48 8.20
CA VAL A 147 -11.68 10.32 7.56
C VAL A 147 -10.16 10.45 7.68
N ALA A 148 -9.50 9.43 8.22
CA ALA A 148 -8.06 9.32 8.34
C ALA A 148 -7.45 8.66 7.09
N VAL A 149 -8.10 7.60 6.57
CA VAL A 149 -7.63 6.86 5.41
C VAL A 149 -8.81 6.54 4.49
N LYS A 150 -8.66 6.86 3.21
CA LYS A 150 -9.57 6.39 2.17
C LYS A 150 -9.17 4.98 1.75
N VAL A 151 -10.03 4.00 2.00
CA VAL A 151 -9.72 2.60 1.69
C VAL A 151 -9.94 2.37 0.21
N ARG A 152 -8.95 1.72 -0.42
CA ARG A 152 -9.05 1.30 -1.83
C ARG A 152 -9.44 -0.16 -1.94
N ARG A 153 -8.96 -1.00 -1.01
CA ARG A 153 -9.32 -2.42 -0.96
C ARG A 153 -9.15 -2.99 0.44
N GLY A 154 -10.19 -3.61 0.96
CA GLY A 154 -10.18 -4.46 2.15
C GLY A 154 -9.85 -5.92 1.83
N ARG A 155 -9.37 -6.66 2.83
CA ARG A 155 -8.99 -8.08 2.68
C ARG A 155 -10.15 -9.02 2.33
N SER A 156 -11.39 -8.61 2.61
CA SER A 156 -12.61 -9.40 2.38
C SER A 156 -13.35 -8.98 1.10
N GLU A 157 -12.82 -8.03 0.33
CA GLU A 157 -13.38 -7.61 -0.97
C GLU A 157 -12.91 -8.54 -2.10
N LYS A 158 -13.89 -9.07 -2.85
CA LYS A 158 -13.67 -9.93 -4.02
C LYS A 158 -13.06 -9.15 -5.18
#